data_AF-A0A1R4GWG0-F1
#
_entry.id   AF-A0A1R4GWG0-F1
#
_cell.length_a   1.000
_cell.length_b   1.000
_cell.length_c   1.000
_cell.angle_alpha   90.00
_cell.angle_beta   90.00
_cell.angle_gamma   90.00
#
_symmetry.space_group_name_H-M   'P 1'
#
loop_
_entity.id
_entity.type
_entity.pdbx_description
1 polymer ?
#
loop_
_entity_poly.entity_id
_entity_poly.type
_entity_poly.pdbx_seq_one_letter_code
_entity_poly.pdbx_strand_id
1 'polypeptide(L)' 'MASRRGDDDPAVESAAYRMMDAFEEYEDSLYDTYGEVTPLDVYDDSDDDDLDDDDDDDDDGMDDSGDGEDPAETDDRP' A
#
# COMPACT_ATOMS: atom_id res chain seq x y z
N MET A 1 25.69 16.98 -22.35
CA MET A 1 25.73 15.59 -22.83
C MET A 1 24.64 14.84 -22.08
N ALA A 2 23.48 14.66 -22.69
CA ALA A 2 22.50 13.70 -22.20
C ALA A 2 22.74 12.41 -23.00
N SER A 3 23.75 11.64 -22.58
CA SER A 3 23.93 10.31 -23.12
C SER A 3 22.76 9.50 -22.60
N ARG A 4 21.83 9.12 -23.49
CA ARG A 4 20.90 8.02 -23.24
C ARG A 4 21.77 6.80 -23.05
N ARG A 5 22.06 6.48 -21.79
CA ARG A 5 22.71 5.23 -21.41
C ARG A 5 21.57 4.21 -21.40
N GLY A 6 21.70 3.17 -22.22
CA GLY A 6 20.64 2.16 -22.42
C GLY A 6 20.45 1.30 -21.16
N ASP A 7 19.75 0.17 -21.31
CA ASP A 7 19.38 -0.71 -20.20
C ASP A 7 20.60 -1.21 -19.37
N ASP A 8 21.80 -1.24 -19.95
CA ASP A 8 23.05 -1.62 -19.29
C ASP A 8 23.81 -0.44 -18.62
N ASP A 9 23.12 0.60 -18.15
CA ASP A 9 23.79 1.72 -17.45
C ASP A 9 24.07 1.37 -15.97
N PRO A 10 25.35 1.31 -15.54
CA PRO A 10 25.68 1.06 -14.13
C PRO A 10 25.12 2.13 -13.18
N ALA A 11 24.84 3.35 -13.68
CA ALA A 11 24.19 4.37 -12.86
C ALA A 11 22.73 4.03 -12.56
N VAL A 12 22.01 3.42 -13.50
CA VAL A 12 20.62 2.98 -13.34
C VAL A 12 20.57 1.81 -12.37
N GLU A 13 21.42 0.80 -12.57
CA GLU A 13 21.55 -0.34 -11.65
C GLU A 13 21.86 0.13 -10.22
N SER A 14 22.83 1.04 -10.07
CA SER A 14 23.14 1.60 -8.74
C SER A 14 22.00 2.38 -8.10
N ALA A 15 21.14 3.00 -8.91
CA ALA A 15 19.98 3.72 -8.42
C ALA A 15 18.87 2.75 -8.00
N ALA A 16 18.67 1.66 -8.75
CA ALA A 16 17.73 0.61 -8.41
C ALA A 16 18.09 -0.03 -7.06
N TYR A 17 19.35 -0.41 -6.84
CA TYR A 17 19.79 -0.96 -5.55
C TYR A 17 19.56 0.01 -4.39
N ARG A 18 19.84 1.30 -4.59
CA ARG A 18 19.57 2.30 -3.54
C ARG A 18 18.08 2.47 -3.24
N MET A 19 17.21 2.28 -4.23
CA MET A 19 15.77 2.31 -4.00
C MET A 19 15.31 1.10 -3.21
N MET A 20 15.88 -0.08 -3.49
CA MET A 20 15.61 -1.31 -2.74
C MET A 20 16.05 -1.16 -1.27
N ASP A 21 17.29 -0.73 -1.03
CA ASP A 21 17.81 -0.48 0.33
C ASP A 21 16.92 0.50 1.11
N ALA A 22 16.43 1.56 0.45
CA ALA A 22 15.56 2.55 1.07
C ALA A 22 14.15 2.03 1.38
N PHE A 23 13.65 1.08 0.58
CA PHE A 23 12.38 0.39 0.84
C PHE A 23 12.50 -0.48 2.08
N GLU A 24 13.57 -1.27 2.20
CA GLU A 24 13.84 -2.10 3.37
C GLU A 24 13.92 -1.27 4.67
N GLU A 25 14.67 -0.15 4.65
CA GLU A 25 14.78 0.75 5.80
C GLU A 25 13.42 1.38 6.18
N TYR A 26 12.60 1.73 5.18
CA TYR A 26 11.26 2.25 5.42
C TYR A 26 10.35 1.20 6.07
N GLU A 27 10.36 -0.03 5.56
CA GLU A 27 9.57 -1.14 6.11
C GLU A 27 9.94 -1.45 7.55
N ASP A 28 11.24 -1.56 7.86
CA ASP A 28 11.73 -1.72 9.23
C ASP A 28 11.20 -0.59 10.14
N SER A 29 11.27 0.66 9.67
CA SER A 29 10.81 1.82 10.46
C SER A 29 9.29 1.85 10.68
N LEU A 30 8.52 1.41 9.68
CA LEU A 30 7.07 1.35 9.72
C LEU A 30 6.62 0.29 10.71
N TYR A 31 7.26 -0.89 10.66
CA TYR A 31 6.99 -1.98 11.58
C TYR A 31 7.40 -1.62 13.02
N ASP A 32 8.58 -1.06 13.22
CA ASP A 32 9.06 -0.66 14.55
C ASP A 32 8.16 0.38 15.23
N THR A 33 7.57 1.30 14.44
CA THR A 33 6.79 2.42 14.97
C THR A 33 5.30 2.09 15.12
N TYR A 34 4.72 1.39 14.15
CA TYR A 34 3.28 1.17 14.05
C TYR A 34 2.86 -0.31 14.08
N GLY A 35 3.82 -1.24 13.94
CA GLY A 35 3.53 -2.67 13.80
C GLY A 35 2.88 -3.03 12.46
N GLU A 36 2.96 -2.14 11.48
CA GLU A 36 2.37 -2.28 10.15
C GLU A 36 3.44 -2.67 9.12
N VAL A 37 3.01 -3.35 8.05
CA VAL A 37 3.85 -3.73 6.90
C VAL A 37 3.24 -3.11 5.64
N THR A 38 4.05 -2.87 4.62
CA THR A 38 3.59 -2.43 3.31
C THR A 38 2.69 -3.51 2.67
N PRO A 39 1.60 -3.12 1.98
CA PRO A 39 0.73 -4.05 1.26
C PRO A 39 1.31 -4.43 -0.12
N LEU A 40 2.63 -4.59 -0.22
CA LEU A 40 3.34 -4.89 -1.47
C LEU A 40 4.06 -6.23 -1.32
N ASP A 41 3.75 -7.18 -2.21
CA ASP A 41 4.47 -8.44 -2.31
C ASP A 41 5.62 -8.32 -3.32
N VAL A 42 6.80 -8.83 -2.94
CA VAL A 42 7.96 -8.93 -3.83
C VAL A 42 7.85 -10.22 -4.62
N TYR A 43 7.48 -10.11 -5.89
CA TYR A 43 7.52 -11.25 -6.82
C TYR A 43 8.97 -11.53 -7.23
N ASP A 44 9.44 -12.75 -6.99
CA ASP A 44 10.72 -13.21 -7.54
C ASP A 44 10.51 -13.58 -9.01
N ASP A 45 11.41 -13.12 -9.89
CA ASP A 45 11.34 -13.31 -11.35
C ASP A 45 11.56 -14.80 -11.74
N SER A 46 11.76 -15.70 -10.76
CA SER A 46 11.91 -17.14 -10.95
C SER A 46 10.64 -17.97 -10.82
N ASP A 47 9.52 -17.41 -10.38
CA ASP A 47 8.21 -18.09 -10.35
C ASP A 47 7.30 -17.58 -11.49
N ASP A 48 7.75 -17.76 -12.73
CA ASP A 48 6.98 -17.52 -13.97
C ASP A 48 6.00 -18.66 -14.27
N ASP A 49 5.18 -19.12 -13.33
CA ASP A 49 4.15 -20.14 -13.62
C ASP A 49 3.12 -20.25 -12.47
N ASP A 50 2.25 -19.26 -12.27
CA ASP A 50 0.84 -19.43 -11.79
C ASP A 50 0.29 -18.17 -11.09
N LEU A 51 0.13 -17.08 -11.85
CA LEU A 51 -0.76 -15.97 -11.46
C LEU A 51 -2.23 -16.43 -11.55
N ASP A 52 -2.70 -17.19 -10.56
CA ASP A 52 -4.14 -17.35 -10.30
C ASP A 52 -4.53 -16.36 -9.20
N ASP A 53 -4.88 -15.17 -9.65
CA ASP A 53 -5.41 -14.04 -8.89
C ASP A 53 -6.82 -14.38 -8.37
N ASP A 54 -6.90 -15.16 -7.30
CA ASP A 54 -8.15 -15.38 -6.54
C ASP A 54 -8.21 -14.36 -5.39
N ASP A 55 -8.38 -13.09 -5.78
CA ASP A 55 -8.71 -11.96 -4.91
C ASP A 55 -10.16 -12.11 -4.42
N ASP A 56 -10.38 -13.03 -3.48
CA ASP A 56 -11.65 -13.16 -2.74
C ASP A 56 -11.62 -12.15 -1.58
N ASP A 57 -11.77 -10.87 -1.95
CA ASP A 57 -11.99 -9.73 -1.05
C ASP A 57 -13.38 -9.87 -0.39
N ASP A 58 -13.48 -10.75 0.62
CA ASP A 58 -14.63 -10.83 1.52
C ASP A 58 -14.62 -9.60 2.44
N ASP A 59 -15.09 -8.47 1.90
CA ASP A 59 -15.45 -7.26 2.65
C ASP A 59 -16.56 -7.62 3.65
N ASP A 60 -16.18 -8.11 4.83
CA ASP A 60 -17.08 -8.31 5.96
C ASP A 60 -17.41 -6.95 6.61
N GLY A 61 -18.32 -6.27 5.91
CA GLY A 61 -19.06 -5.05 6.23
C GLY A 61 -18.90 -4.50 7.65
N MET A 62 -18.35 -3.28 7.71
CA MET A 62 -18.51 -2.42 8.86
C MET A 62 -20.00 -2.12 9.11
N ASP A 63 -20.58 -2.82 10.09
CA ASP A 63 -21.85 -2.49 10.72
C ASP A 63 -21.71 -1.14 11.46
N ASP A 64 -21.94 -0.04 10.74
CA ASP A 64 -22.20 1.27 11.32
C ASP A 64 -23.57 1.21 12.00
N SER A 65 -23.64 0.61 13.19
CA SER A 65 -24.77 0.77 14.09
C SER A 65 -24.74 2.19 14.66
N GLY A 66 -25.14 3.15 13.82
CA GLY A 66 -25.38 4.54 14.17
C GLY A 66 -26.58 4.68 15.10
N ASP A 67 -26.38 4.38 16.39
CA ASP A 67 -27.22 4.87 17.47
C ASP A 67 -26.87 6.35 17.70
N GLY A 68 -27.51 7.21 16.90
CA GLY A 68 -27.38 8.65 16.95
C GLY A 68 -28.75 9.30 17.05
N GLU A 69 -29.39 9.09 18.20
CA GLU A 69 -30.33 9.98 18.90
C GLU A 69 -30.95 11.13 18.05
N ASP A 70 -32.22 10.96 17.68
CA ASP A 70 -33.08 11.95 17.03
C ASP A 70 -33.21 13.23 17.89
N PRO A 71 -32.66 14.41 17.51
CA PRO A 71 -33.02 15.63 18.19
C PRO A 71 -34.40 16.05 17.70
N ALA A 72 -35.38 15.76 18.56
CA ALA A 72 -36.79 16.09 18.44
C ALA A 72 -37.07 17.40 17.68
N GLU A 73 -37.99 17.31 16.71
CA GLU A 73 -38.76 18.44 16.19
C GLU A 73 -39.23 19.33 17.36
N THR A 74 -38.61 20.48 17.53
CA THR A 74 -39.24 21.58 18.28
C THR A 74 -39.95 22.48 17.27
N ASP A 75 -41.17 22.04 17.00
CA ASP A 75 -42.40 22.79 16.78
C ASP A 75 -42.37 24.30 17.13
N ASP A 76 -42.96 25.06 16.20
CA ASP A 76 -43.73 26.32 16.34
C ASP A 76 -43.10 27.59 16.96
N ARG A 77 -42.86 28.58 16.06
CA ARG A 77 -43.28 30.02 16.09
C ARG A 77 -42.90 30.92 17.30
N PRO A 78 -42.93 32.29 17.20
CA PRO A 78 -43.73 33.18 16.33
C PRO A 78 -42.99 33.95 15.23
#